data_AF-I3SJU0-F1
#
_entry.id   AF-I3SJU0-F1
#
_cell.length_a   1.000
_cell.length_b   1.000
_cell.length_c   1.000
_cell.angle_alpha   90.00
_cell.angle_beta   90.00
_cell.angle_gamma   90.00
#
_symmetry.space_group_name_H-M   'P 1'
#
loop_
_entity.id
_entity.type
_entity.pdbx_description
1 polymer ?
#
loop_
_entity_poly.entity_id
_entity_poly.type
_entity_poly.pdbx_seq_one_letter_code
_entity_poly.pdbx_strand_id
1 'polypeptide(L)'
;MALFSAKSLTFLVLLISIPVGIIISLERAQPATHVYHYHSTGFFRECAKWDSDNNRFIVSYFEGGVGQIPVVPAGGEAVLEEVTVVREPELAGNASLGMVIDRSRNRILVVNADVLGNRYGALAAYDLSTWNRLFLTPLTRTGDEKSFADDVAVDAEGNAYVTDVKGSKIWKVGVDGELLSIIRNPLFTPKEWYKTFFGLNGIVYHPDGFLIVIHTFSGNLFKIDLAKGEEVKIIKVEGGPLYFGDGLELLSPNKLVVAGSPSGRLVESADGWDTASVVATFSGPKHRLATAATVKDGKVYLNHMLGMGYPKKKHAIVEAVF
;
A
#
# COMPACT_ATOMS: atom_id res chain seq x y z
N MET A 1 -36.90 30.16 -5.74
CA MET A 1 -35.74 29.49 -6.37
C MET A 1 -36.09 28.04 -6.60
N ALA A 2 -36.49 27.67 -7.82
CA ALA A 2 -36.86 26.30 -8.17
C ALA A 2 -35.60 25.54 -8.60
N LEU A 3 -34.97 24.81 -7.66
CA LEU A 3 -33.70 24.12 -7.89
C LEU A 3 -33.82 22.72 -8.53
N PHE A 4 -35.03 22.22 -8.80
CA PHE A 4 -35.21 20.89 -9.42
C PHE A 4 -36.38 20.88 -10.41
N SER A 5 -36.09 21.12 -11.69
CA SER A 5 -37.04 20.78 -12.76
C SER A 5 -37.02 19.27 -13.01
N ALA A 6 -38.12 18.68 -13.50
CA ALA A 6 -38.15 17.27 -13.88
C ALA A 6 -37.03 16.92 -14.88
N LYS A 7 -36.67 17.83 -15.79
CA LYS A 7 -35.54 17.66 -16.73
C LYS A 7 -34.20 17.59 -16.00
N SER A 8 -33.99 18.43 -14.97
CA SER A 8 -32.78 18.42 -14.13
C SER A 8 -32.67 17.14 -13.32
N LEU A 9 -33.79 16.62 -12.81
CA LEU A 9 -33.83 15.35 -12.07
C LEU A 9 -33.54 14.16 -13.00
N THR A 10 -34.15 14.11 -14.19
CA THR A 10 -33.88 13.06 -15.18
C THR A 10 -32.41 13.06 -15.61
N PHE A 11 -31.84 14.25 -15.85
CA PHE A 11 -30.42 14.37 -16.19
C PHE A 11 -29.53 13.86 -15.06
N LEU A 12 -29.82 14.20 -13.81
CA LEU A 12 -29.08 13.72 -12.64
C LEU A 12 -29.19 12.19 -12.49
N VAL A 13 -30.39 11.63 -12.69
CA VAL A 13 -30.62 10.17 -12.64
C VAL A 13 -29.82 9.46 -13.73
N LEU A 14 -29.80 9.98 -14.97
CA LEU A 14 -29.01 9.41 -16.06
C LEU A 14 -27.50 9.51 -15.78
N LEU A 15 -27.05 10.66 -15.27
CA LEU A 15 -25.65 10.91 -14.93
C LEU A 15 -25.12 9.94 -13.87
N ILE A 16 -25.96 9.49 -12.93
CA ILE A 16 -25.58 8.52 -11.89
C ILE A 16 -25.80 7.07 -12.37
N SER A 17 -26.89 6.78 -13.06
CA SER A 17 -27.27 5.42 -13.44
C SER A 17 -26.32 4.80 -14.47
N ILE A 18 -25.75 5.59 -15.40
CA ILE A 18 -24.81 5.07 -16.39
C ILE A 18 -23.51 4.57 -15.72
N PRO A 19 -22.76 5.38 -14.92
CA PRO A 19 -21.59 4.89 -14.21
C PRO A 19 -21.89 3.72 -13.27
N VAL A 20 -23.01 3.76 -12.55
CA VAL A 20 -23.43 2.66 -11.66
C VAL A 20 -23.69 1.39 -12.46
N GLY A 21 -24.39 1.49 -13.60
CA GLY A 21 -24.62 0.36 -14.50
C GLY A 21 -23.32 -0.24 -15.06
N ILE A 22 -22.35 0.61 -15.41
CA ILE A 22 -21.01 0.17 -15.83
C ILE A 22 -20.30 -0.58 -14.69
N ILE A 23 -20.28 -0.03 -13.47
CA ILE A 23 -19.66 -0.67 -12.31
C ILE A 23 -20.33 -2.02 -12.02
N ILE A 24 -21.67 -2.08 -12.03
CA ILE A 24 -22.41 -3.34 -11.83
C ILE A 24 -22.05 -4.36 -12.92
N SER A 25 -21.93 -3.94 -14.17
CA SER A 25 -21.51 -4.81 -15.27
C SER A 25 -20.10 -5.36 -15.04
N LEU A 26 -19.15 -4.50 -14.68
CA LEU A 26 -17.76 -4.90 -14.37
C LEU A 26 -17.68 -5.84 -13.17
N GLU A 27 -18.48 -5.63 -12.13
CA GLU A 27 -18.53 -6.47 -10.93
C GLU A 27 -19.15 -7.86 -11.14
N ARG A 28 -19.93 -8.02 -12.21
CA ARG A 28 -20.55 -9.28 -12.62
C ARG A 28 -19.77 -10.01 -13.71
N ALA A 29 -18.81 -9.33 -14.33
CA ALA A 29 -17.95 -9.93 -15.34
C ALA A 29 -17.04 -10.99 -14.69
N GLN A 30 -16.76 -12.05 -15.45
CA GLN A 30 -15.77 -13.04 -15.04
C GLN A 30 -14.38 -12.39 -15.05
N PRO A 31 -13.61 -12.48 -13.94
CA PRO A 31 -12.26 -11.95 -13.90
C PRO A 31 -11.36 -12.64 -14.94
N ALA A 32 -10.46 -11.87 -15.56
CA ALA A 32 -9.50 -12.41 -16.53
C ALA A 32 -8.36 -13.21 -15.89
N THR A 33 -8.11 -12.98 -14.60
CA THR A 33 -7.07 -13.63 -13.79
C THR A 33 -7.67 -14.09 -12.46
N HIS A 34 -6.93 -14.87 -11.68
CA HIS A 34 -7.44 -15.32 -10.38
C HIS A 34 -7.72 -14.15 -9.44
N VAL A 35 -8.79 -14.24 -8.66
CA VAL A 35 -9.15 -13.23 -7.66
C VAL A 35 -9.54 -13.92 -6.37
N TYR A 36 -8.90 -13.49 -5.27
CA TYR A 36 -9.40 -13.78 -3.93
C TYR A 36 -10.46 -12.74 -3.57
N HIS A 37 -11.71 -13.14 -3.63
CA HIS A 37 -12.81 -12.35 -3.10
C HIS A 37 -12.98 -12.62 -1.62
N TYR A 38 -13.23 -11.57 -0.85
CA TYR A 38 -13.54 -11.69 0.57
C TYR A 38 -14.56 -10.66 1.01
N HIS A 39 -15.31 -11.00 2.06
CA HIS A 39 -16.25 -10.10 2.71
C HIS A 39 -15.61 -9.37 3.88
N SER A 40 -15.95 -8.09 4.02
CA SER A 40 -15.63 -7.30 5.20
C SER A 40 -16.77 -6.37 5.59
N THR A 41 -16.61 -5.73 6.75
CA THR A 41 -17.54 -4.73 7.28
C THR A 41 -17.23 -3.31 6.78
N GLY A 42 -16.00 -3.05 6.35
CA GLY A 42 -15.50 -1.73 5.91
C GLY A 42 -15.44 -1.56 4.40
N PHE A 43 -15.31 -0.30 3.96
CA PHE A 43 -15.22 0.04 2.53
C PHE A 43 -13.79 0.08 2.00
N PHE A 44 -12.78 0.20 2.86
CA PHE A 44 -11.43 0.53 2.47
C PHE A 44 -10.42 -0.42 3.10
N ARG A 45 -9.67 -1.15 2.29
CA ARG A 45 -8.57 -2.02 2.73
C ARG A 45 -7.30 -1.57 2.03
N GLU A 46 -6.40 -0.91 2.74
CA GLU A 46 -5.32 -0.18 2.06
C GLU A 46 -4.21 -1.12 1.57
N CYS A 47 -3.76 -2.06 2.40
CA CYS A 47 -2.69 -2.98 2.06
C CYS A 47 -3.11 -4.43 2.32
N ALA A 48 -2.51 -5.35 1.56
CA ALA A 48 -2.60 -6.78 1.82
C ALA A 48 -1.20 -7.41 1.68
N LYS A 49 -0.79 -8.24 2.65
CA LYS A 49 0.45 -9.04 2.59
C LYS A 49 0.17 -10.52 2.78
N TRP A 50 0.87 -11.35 2.03
CA TRP A 50 0.78 -12.81 2.11
C TRP A 50 1.65 -13.36 3.25
N ASP A 51 1.00 -13.98 4.24
CA ASP A 51 1.65 -14.77 5.28
C ASP A 51 1.64 -16.24 4.85
N SER A 52 2.78 -16.67 4.30
CA SER A 52 3.00 -18.04 3.80
C SER A 52 2.90 -19.10 4.89
N ASP A 53 3.34 -18.77 6.10
CA ASP A 53 3.53 -19.74 7.17
C ASP A 53 2.18 -20.14 7.77
N ASN A 54 1.19 -19.25 7.67
CA ASN A 54 -0.17 -19.46 8.15
C ASN A 54 -1.22 -19.52 7.01
N ASN A 55 -0.77 -19.51 5.75
CA ASN A 55 -1.61 -19.59 4.54
C ASN A 55 -2.78 -18.58 4.56
N ARG A 56 -2.48 -17.30 4.83
CA ARG A 56 -3.47 -16.23 4.98
C ARG A 56 -2.99 -14.92 4.37
N PHE A 57 -3.91 -14.09 3.92
CA PHE A 57 -3.60 -12.67 3.72
C PHE A 57 -3.80 -11.91 5.03
N ILE A 58 -2.97 -10.92 5.27
CA ILE A 58 -3.14 -9.93 6.34
C ILE A 58 -3.46 -8.61 5.65
N VAL A 59 -4.49 -7.90 6.13
CA VAL A 59 -5.03 -6.70 5.49
C VAL A 59 -5.15 -5.53 6.47
N SER A 60 -4.82 -4.32 6.03
CA SER A 60 -4.97 -3.10 6.85
C SER A 60 -6.31 -2.43 6.59
N TYR A 61 -6.83 -1.79 7.63
CA TYR A 61 -8.10 -1.08 7.56
C TYR A 61 -7.84 0.43 7.51
N PHE A 62 -8.38 1.11 6.51
CA PHE A 62 -8.31 2.57 6.46
C PHE A 62 -9.07 3.21 7.64
N GLU A 63 -10.04 2.49 8.22
CA GLU A 63 -10.72 2.87 9.46
C GLU A 63 -9.97 2.51 10.76
N GLY A 64 -8.77 1.95 10.65
CA GLY A 64 -7.90 1.54 11.76
C GLY A 64 -8.06 0.08 12.18
N GLY A 65 -6.92 -0.61 12.32
CA GLY A 65 -6.84 -2.03 12.69
C GLY A 65 -6.33 -2.92 11.57
N VAL A 66 -6.23 -4.21 11.87
CA VAL A 66 -5.71 -5.25 10.98
C VAL A 66 -6.63 -6.46 11.00
N GLY A 67 -6.81 -7.06 9.83
CA GLY A 67 -7.53 -8.30 9.61
C GLY A 67 -6.66 -9.40 9.04
N GLN A 68 -7.14 -10.63 9.16
CA GLN A 68 -6.63 -11.78 8.44
C GLN A 68 -7.71 -12.42 7.58
N ILE A 69 -7.29 -13.02 6.46
CA ILE A 69 -8.13 -13.73 5.52
C ILE A 69 -7.49 -15.11 5.30
N PRO A 70 -7.91 -16.14 6.06
CA PRO A 70 -7.40 -17.49 5.88
C PRO A 70 -7.74 -18.01 4.48
N VAL A 71 -6.76 -18.60 3.79
CA VAL A 71 -6.96 -19.26 2.52
C VAL A 71 -6.99 -20.76 2.78
N VAL A 72 -8.15 -21.40 2.58
CA VAL A 72 -8.28 -22.86 2.77
C VAL A 72 -7.98 -23.56 1.44
N PRO A 73 -7.07 -24.55 1.40
CA PRO A 73 -6.85 -25.35 0.21
C PRO A 73 -8.09 -26.19 -0.13
N ALA A 74 -8.70 -25.91 -1.28
CA ALA A 74 -9.75 -26.69 -1.97
C ALA A 74 -11.11 -26.84 -1.25
N GLY A 75 -12.09 -26.08 -1.74
CA GLY A 75 -13.50 -26.21 -1.36
C GLY A 75 -14.41 -25.18 -2.03
N GLY A 76 -14.24 -24.94 -3.34
CA GLY A 76 -15.05 -24.03 -4.14
C GLY A 76 -14.59 -22.57 -4.15
N GLU A 77 -15.06 -21.81 -5.14
CA GLU A 77 -14.94 -20.34 -5.31
C GLU A 77 -15.70 -19.58 -4.20
N ALA A 78 -15.54 -19.99 -2.94
CA ALA A 78 -16.20 -19.36 -1.83
C ALA A 78 -15.56 -17.98 -1.60
N VAL A 79 -16.40 -16.96 -1.48
CA VAL A 79 -15.97 -15.65 -1.00
C VAL A 79 -15.46 -15.85 0.43
N LEU A 80 -14.19 -15.51 0.66
CA LEU A 80 -13.54 -15.64 1.97
C LEU A 80 -14.14 -14.64 2.96
N GLU A 81 -13.84 -14.80 4.25
CA GLU A 81 -14.27 -13.86 5.28
C GLU A 81 -13.04 -13.25 5.98
N GLU A 82 -13.06 -11.94 6.15
CA GLU A 82 -12.08 -11.21 6.94
C GLU A 82 -12.39 -11.36 8.43
N VAL A 83 -11.35 -11.64 9.22
CA VAL A 83 -11.41 -11.67 10.68
C VAL A 83 -10.46 -10.62 11.25
N THR A 84 -11.01 -9.67 12.00
CA THR A 84 -10.19 -8.67 12.72
C THR A 84 -9.33 -9.33 13.78
N VAL A 85 -8.05 -9.03 13.76
CA VAL A 85 -7.04 -9.56 14.69
C VAL A 85 -6.43 -8.48 15.58
N VAL A 86 -6.34 -7.24 15.08
CA VAL A 86 -5.85 -6.09 15.85
C VAL A 86 -6.82 -4.94 15.73
N ARG A 87 -7.22 -4.37 16.87
CA ARG A 87 -7.94 -3.11 16.94
C ARG A 87 -7.70 -2.44 18.29
N GLU A 88 -6.92 -1.38 18.30
CA GLU A 88 -6.51 -0.72 19.54
C GLU A 88 -7.32 0.56 19.81
N PRO A 89 -7.89 0.73 21.02
CA PRO A 89 -8.58 1.97 21.38
C PRO A 89 -7.68 3.21 21.31
N GLU A 90 -6.39 3.07 21.63
CA GLU A 90 -5.40 4.15 21.59
C GLU A 90 -5.16 4.70 20.17
N LEU A 91 -5.39 3.87 19.15
CA LEU A 91 -5.25 4.22 17.73
C LEU A 91 -6.61 4.50 17.08
N ALA A 92 -7.70 4.60 17.85
CA ALA A 92 -9.02 4.91 17.31
C ALA A 92 -9.01 6.25 16.56
N GLY A 93 -9.40 6.22 15.29
CA GLY A 93 -9.39 7.38 14.40
C GLY A 93 -8.13 7.53 13.55
N ASN A 94 -7.06 6.76 13.82
CA ASN A 94 -5.98 6.57 12.87
C ASN A 94 -6.41 5.56 11.79
N ALA A 95 -5.90 5.75 10.58
CA ALA A 95 -5.97 4.73 9.53
C ALA A 95 -4.78 3.77 9.68
N SER A 96 -4.98 2.48 9.44
CA SER A 96 -3.87 1.56 9.22
C SER A 96 -3.62 1.47 7.71
N LEU A 97 -2.42 1.81 7.28
CA LEU A 97 -2.04 1.86 5.87
C LEU A 97 -1.04 0.73 5.57
N GLY A 98 0.13 1.06 5.03
CA GLY A 98 1.14 0.10 4.66
C GLY A 98 1.63 -0.77 5.80
N MET A 99 2.04 -1.99 5.45
CA MET A 99 2.52 -3.00 6.39
C MET A 99 3.57 -3.90 5.77
N VAL A 100 4.43 -4.47 6.62
CA VAL A 100 5.43 -5.44 6.21
C VAL A 100 5.55 -6.56 7.23
N ILE A 101 5.67 -7.79 6.74
CA ILE A 101 5.92 -8.99 7.55
C ILE A 101 7.43 -9.18 7.67
N ASP A 102 7.97 -9.00 8.87
CA ASP A 102 9.34 -9.35 9.22
C ASP A 102 9.36 -10.79 9.77
N ARG A 103 9.42 -11.75 8.84
CA ARG A 103 9.37 -13.19 9.16
C ARG A 103 10.51 -13.63 10.07
N SER A 104 11.70 -13.06 9.88
CA SER A 104 12.90 -13.43 10.66
C SER A 104 12.74 -13.16 12.16
N ARG A 105 11.85 -12.23 12.53
CA ARG A 105 11.55 -11.83 13.90
C ARG A 105 10.11 -12.14 14.32
N ASN A 106 9.38 -12.94 13.54
CA ASN A 106 7.98 -13.32 13.78
C ASN A 106 7.06 -12.12 14.11
N ARG A 107 7.18 -11.03 13.34
CA ARG A 107 6.40 -9.82 13.60
C ARG A 107 5.87 -9.19 12.34
N ILE A 108 4.84 -8.37 12.51
CA ILE A 108 4.32 -7.48 11.47
C ILE A 108 4.43 -6.05 11.96
N LEU A 109 4.85 -5.16 11.07
CA LEU A 109 4.88 -3.72 11.32
C LEU A 109 3.79 -3.05 10.50
N VAL A 110 3.06 -2.14 11.12
CA VAL A 110 1.87 -1.50 10.56
C VAL A 110 1.96 0.00 10.79
N VAL A 111 1.86 0.75 9.70
CA VAL A 111 1.83 2.21 9.74
C VAL A 111 0.43 2.69 10.10
N ASN A 112 0.36 3.59 11.09
CA ASN A 112 -0.86 4.22 11.53
C ASN A 112 -0.81 5.71 11.18
N ALA A 113 -1.65 6.11 10.23
CA ALA A 113 -1.68 7.46 9.70
C ALA A 113 -2.71 8.34 10.40
N ASP A 114 -2.40 9.63 10.53
CA ASP A 114 -3.33 10.65 10.99
C ASP A 114 -4.01 11.32 9.79
N VAL A 115 -5.12 10.73 9.33
CA VAL A 115 -5.83 11.20 8.14
C VAL A 115 -6.54 12.53 8.36
N LEU A 116 -7.08 12.76 9.56
CA LEU A 116 -7.85 13.96 9.89
C LEU A 116 -6.97 15.11 10.42
N GLY A 117 -5.70 14.85 10.72
CA GLY A 117 -4.75 15.84 11.23
C GLY A 117 -5.01 16.24 12.69
N ASN A 118 -5.68 15.38 13.45
CA ASN A 118 -6.03 15.61 14.86
C ASN A 118 -5.46 14.55 15.81
N ARG A 119 -4.57 13.68 15.31
CA ARG A 119 -3.85 12.65 16.05
C ARG A 119 -2.34 12.79 15.77
N TYR A 120 -1.65 11.65 15.66
CA TYR A 120 -0.24 11.54 15.30
C TYR A 120 -0.04 10.33 14.39
N GLY A 121 0.97 10.40 13.51
CA GLY A 121 1.43 9.23 12.76
C GLY A 121 2.26 8.33 13.66
N ALA A 122 2.13 7.02 13.53
CA ALA A 122 2.85 6.05 14.34
C ALA A 122 3.21 4.77 13.59
N LEU A 123 4.26 4.09 14.03
CA LEU A 123 4.57 2.72 13.63
C LEU A 123 4.26 1.78 14.80
N ALA A 124 3.42 0.78 14.57
CA ALA A 124 3.19 -0.29 15.55
C ALA A 124 3.80 -1.59 15.05
N ALA A 125 4.35 -2.39 15.96
CA ALA A 125 4.75 -3.75 15.67
C ALA A 125 3.96 -4.73 16.53
N TYR A 126 3.60 -5.87 15.96
CA TYR A 126 2.87 -6.94 16.64
C TYR A 126 3.55 -8.27 16.38
N ASP A 127 3.56 -9.14 17.38
CA ASP A 127 3.93 -10.53 17.20
C ASP A 127 2.94 -11.20 16.23
N LEU A 128 3.44 -11.83 15.18
CA LEU A 128 2.64 -12.32 14.06
C LEU A 128 1.76 -13.53 14.44
N SER A 129 2.14 -14.24 15.50
CA SER A 129 1.44 -15.42 15.98
C SER A 129 0.34 -15.08 16.99
N THR A 130 0.62 -14.15 17.89
CA THR A 130 -0.24 -13.81 19.03
C THR A 130 -0.98 -12.49 18.89
N TRP A 131 -0.57 -11.65 17.94
CA TRP A 131 -1.05 -10.27 17.76
C TRP A 131 -0.80 -9.34 18.94
N ASN A 132 0.05 -9.75 19.89
CA ASN A 132 0.47 -8.90 20.99
C ASN A 132 1.33 -7.75 20.46
N ARG A 133 1.02 -6.52 20.91
CA ARG A 133 1.81 -5.34 20.56
C ARG A 133 3.21 -5.44 21.16
N LEU A 134 4.22 -5.35 20.30
CA LEU A 134 5.63 -5.31 20.67
C LEU A 134 6.07 -3.89 20.99
N PHE A 135 5.71 -2.92 20.13
CA PHE A 135 5.93 -1.50 20.38
C PHE A 135 4.91 -0.64 19.64
N LEU A 136 4.82 0.62 20.05
CA LEU A 136 4.14 1.70 19.34
C LEU A 136 5.04 2.94 19.37
N THR A 137 5.50 3.37 18.21
CA THR A 137 6.43 4.48 18.03
C THR A 137 5.73 5.67 17.40
N PRO A 138 5.46 6.76 18.14
CA PRO A 138 5.02 8.01 17.53
C PRO A 138 6.09 8.56 16.59
N LEU A 139 5.72 8.76 15.32
CA LEU A 139 6.60 9.28 14.26
C LEU A 139 6.57 10.82 14.19
N THR A 140 5.48 11.41 14.69
CA THR A 140 5.24 12.85 14.70
C THR A 140 4.93 13.33 16.11
N ARG A 141 5.38 14.54 16.44
CA ARG A 141 5.09 15.24 17.70
C ARG A 141 4.36 16.56 17.42
N THR A 142 3.71 17.09 18.46
CA THR A 142 3.06 18.40 18.38
C THR A 142 4.09 19.47 18.01
N GLY A 143 3.80 20.24 16.95
CA GLY A 143 4.70 21.29 16.44
C GLY A 143 5.61 20.85 15.30
N ASP A 144 5.66 19.55 14.98
CA ASP A 144 6.36 19.06 13.79
C ASP A 144 5.70 19.56 12.50
N GLU A 145 6.44 19.46 11.40
CA GLU A 145 5.90 19.72 10.07
C GLU A 145 4.75 18.76 9.71
N LYS A 146 3.88 19.19 8.80
CA LYS A 146 2.80 18.35 8.29
C LYS A 146 3.37 17.07 7.68
N SER A 147 2.87 15.95 8.15
CA SER A 147 3.37 14.62 7.82
C SER A 147 2.19 13.68 7.61
N PHE A 148 2.37 12.65 6.79
CA PHE A 148 1.40 11.59 6.53
C PHE A 148 2.18 10.29 6.33
N ALA A 149 2.33 9.51 7.41
CA ALA A 149 3.02 8.23 7.36
C ALA A 149 2.19 7.22 6.55
N ASP A 150 2.84 6.45 5.69
CA ASP A 150 2.13 5.64 4.69
C ASP A 150 2.60 4.19 4.61
N ASP A 151 3.82 3.95 4.12
CA ASP A 151 4.32 2.60 3.86
C ASP A 151 5.60 2.30 4.65
N VAL A 152 5.94 1.01 4.81
CA VAL A 152 7.08 0.58 5.64
C VAL A 152 7.88 -0.56 5.03
N ALA A 153 9.20 -0.47 5.10
CA ALA A 153 10.14 -1.55 4.80
C ALA A 153 10.97 -1.89 6.05
N VAL A 154 11.52 -3.11 6.11
CA VAL A 154 12.41 -3.56 7.19
C VAL A 154 13.71 -4.09 6.60
N ASP A 155 14.86 -3.64 7.13
CA ASP A 155 16.18 -4.14 6.74
C ASP A 155 16.52 -5.49 7.40
N ALA A 156 17.69 -6.04 7.06
CA ALA A 156 18.16 -7.31 7.61
C ALA A 156 18.34 -7.25 9.15
N GLU A 157 18.74 -6.10 9.68
CA GLU A 157 18.94 -5.84 11.11
C GLU A 157 17.63 -5.64 11.88
N GLY A 158 16.51 -5.46 11.19
CA GLY A 158 15.19 -5.27 11.77
C GLY A 158 14.83 -3.81 12.01
N ASN A 159 15.59 -2.86 11.49
CA ASN A 159 15.19 -1.46 11.47
C ASN A 159 14.10 -1.26 10.44
N ALA A 160 13.09 -0.48 10.80
CA ALA A 160 11.98 -0.11 9.94
C ALA A 160 12.21 1.28 9.32
N TYR A 161 11.77 1.42 8.07
CA TYR A 161 11.86 2.64 7.29
C TYR A 161 10.46 3.02 6.83
N VAL A 162 9.92 4.09 7.39
CA VAL A 162 8.53 4.52 7.17
C VAL A 162 8.52 5.76 6.29
N THR A 163 7.75 5.75 5.21
CA THR A 163 7.64 6.89 4.29
C THR A 163 6.66 7.94 4.78
N ASP A 164 6.95 9.19 4.45
CA ASP A 164 6.07 10.33 4.66
C ASP A 164 5.60 10.92 3.33
N VAL A 165 4.33 10.70 2.99
CA VAL A 165 3.72 11.21 1.76
C VAL A 165 3.64 12.73 1.77
N LYS A 166 3.50 13.36 2.94
CA LYS A 166 3.32 14.82 3.01
C LYS A 166 4.63 15.57 3.20
N GLY A 167 5.50 15.08 4.06
CA GLY A 167 6.80 15.65 4.35
C GLY A 167 7.92 15.22 3.38
N SER A 168 7.66 14.24 2.51
CA SER A 168 8.62 13.65 1.56
C SER A 168 9.96 13.31 2.22
N LYS A 169 9.87 12.52 3.28
CA LYS A 169 10.98 12.07 4.14
C LYS A 169 10.77 10.61 4.55
N ILE A 170 11.77 10.01 5.18
CA ILE A 170 11.67 8.64 5.71
C ILE A 170 12.10 8.64 7.17
N TRP A 171 11.27 8.11 8.06
CA TRP A 171 11.67 7.84 9.44
C TRP A 171 12.37 6.49 9.53
N LYS A 172 13.50 6.43 10.25
CA LYS A 172 14.14 5.17 10.62
C LYS A 172 13.82 4.84 12.07
N VAL A 173 13.18 3.70 12.29
CA VAL A 173 12.83 3.17 13.61
C VAL A 173 13.66 1.92 13.85
N GLY A 174 14.30 1.81 15.00
CA GLY A 174 15.09 0.64 15.34
C GLY A 174 14.24 -0.59 15.63
N VAL A 175 14.92 -1.73 15.77
CA VAL A 175 14.27 -3.03 15.97
C VAL A 175 13.39 -3.06 17.22
N ASP A 176 13.72 -2.28 18.25
CA ASP A 176 13.00 -2.22 19.52
C ASP A 176 11.97 -1.07 19.59
N GLY A 177 11.76 -0.36 18.47
CA GLY A 177 10.74 0.69 18.35
C GLY A 177 11.24 2.10 18.67
N GLU A 178 12.53 2.31 18.83
CA GLU A 178 13.11 3.63 19.03
C GLU A 178 13.21 4.41 17.72
N LEU A 179 12.77 5.68 17.69
CA LEU A 179 12.97 6.53 16.52
C LEU A 179 14.44 6.96 16.45
N LEU A 180 15.20 6.42 15.48
CA LEU A 180 16.65 6.60 15.36
C LEU A 180 17.02 7.86 14.59
N SER A 181 16.44 8.06 13.41
CA SER A 181 16.79 9.17 12.52
C SER A 181 15.67 9.49 11.54
N ILE A 182 15.86 10.56 10.78
CA ILE A 182 14.99 10.96 9.67
C ILE A 182 15.88 11.17 8.44
N ILE A 183 15.64 10.39 7.39
CA ILE A 183 16.32 10.51 6.10
C ILE A 183 15.62 11.60 5.29
N ARG A 184 16.39 12.60 4.88
CA ARG A 184 15.92 13.69 4.02
C ARG A 184 16.87 13.85 2.85
N ASN A 185 16.32 14.14 1.68
CA ASN A 185 17.12 14.46 0.52
C ASN A 185 16.37 15.43 -0.40
N PRO A 186 17.04 16.45 -0.96
CA PRO A 186 16.41 17.37 -1.91
C PRO A 186 15.77 16.67 -3.12
N LEU A 187 16.28 15.49 -3.51
CA LEU A 187 15.73 14.71 -4.62
C LEU A 187 14.30 14.19 -4.34
N PHE A 188 13.89 14.07 -3.07
CA PHE A 188 12.53 13.67 -2.70
C PHE A 188 11.49 14.74 -2.98
N THR A 189 11.89 15.97 -3.30
CA THR A 189 10.98 17.08 -3.57
C THR A 189 11.17 17.57 -5.00
N PRO A 190 10.25 17.23 -5.93
CA PRO A 190 10.27 17.74 -7.29
C PRO A 190 10.22 19.27 -7.32
N LYS A 191 10.82 19.87 -8.35
CA LYS A 191 10.83 21.33 -8.52
C LYS A 191 9.44 21.88 -8.81
N GLU A 192 8.60 21.09 -9.48
CA GLU A 192 7.24 21.47 -9.82
C GLU A 192 6.33 21.35 -8.59
N TRP A 193 5.86 22.49 -8.09
CA TRP A 193 5.09 22.57 -6.85
C TRP A 193 3.84 21.67 -6.83
N TYR A 194 3.18 21.44 -7.97
CA TYR A 194 1.98 20.59 -8.02
C TYR A 194 2.31 19.11 -7.81
N LYS A 195 3.57 18.69 -8.00
CA LYS A 195 4.02 17.33 -7.71
C LYS A 195 4.30 17.10 -6.22
N THR A 196 4.31 18.14 -5.38
CA THR A 196 4.60 18.00 -3.93
C THR A 196 3.36 17.72 -3.08
N PHE A 197 2.18 17.55 -3.71
CA PHE A 197 0.97 17.21 -2.98
C PHE A 197 1.01 15.80 -2.38
N PHE A 198 1.57 14.83 -3.10
CA PHE A 198 1.76 13.44 -2.70
C PHE A 198 3.18 12.98 -3.06
N GLY A 199 4.00 12.89 -2.02
CA GLY A 199 5.44 12.67 -2.02
C GLY A 199 5.86 11.20 -2.07
N LEU A 200 6.79 10.83 -1.20
CA LEU A 200 7.26 9.45 -1.02
C LEU A 200 6.14 8.56 -0.49
N ASN A 201 5.99 7.37 -1.05
CA ASN A 201 4.89 6.46 -0.75
C ASN A 201 5.44 5.04 -0.59
N GLY A 202 5.29 4.14 -1.57
CA GLY A 202 5.75 2.77 -1.42
C GLY A 202 7.25 2.63 -1.25
N ILE A 203 7.65 1.70 -0.38
CA ILE A 203 9.06 1.46 -0.04
C ILE A 203 9.33 -0.04 0.13
N VAL A 204 10.49 -0.50 -0.35
CA VAL A 204 10.99 -1.87 -0.14
C VAL A 204 12.46 -1.85 0.24
N TYR A 205 12.87 -2.86 1.01
CA TYR A 205 14.28 -3.16 1.26
C TYR A 205 14.76 -4.21 0.27
N HIS A 206 15.87 -3.92 -0.40
CA HIS A 206 16.52 -4.81 -1.34
C HIS A 206 17.58 -5.66 -0.62
N PRO A 207 17.73 -6.96 -0.94
CA PRO A 207 18.67 -7.86 -0.27
C PRO A 207 20.15 -7.43 -0.34
N ASP A 208 20.52 -6.59 -1.30
CA ASP A 208 21.86 -6.01 -1.41
C ASP A 208 22.10 -4.80 -0.47
N GLY A 209 21.19 -4.54 0.48
CA GLY A 209 21.43 -3.56 1.55
C GLY A 209 21.04 -2.12 1.23
N PHE A 210 20.05 -1.90 0.36
CA PHE A 210 19.54 -0.58 0.04
C PHE A 210 18.01 -0.54 0.01
N LEU A 211 17.43 0.65 0.10
CA LEU A 211 15.99 0.85 -0.06
C LEU A 211 15.67 1.28 -1.49
N ILE A 212 14.50 0.88 -1.98
CA ILE A 212 13.87 1.49 -3.16
C ILE A 212 12.57 2.15 -2.69
N VAL A 213 12.41 3.44 -2.99
CA VAL A 213 11.20 4.20 -2.65
C VAL A 213 10.63 4.89 -3.88
N ILE A 214 9.31 4.91 -4.01
CA ILE A 214 8.62 5.64 -5.08
C ILE A 214 8.07 6.96 -4.58
N HIS A 215 8.07 7.97 -5.46
CA HIS A 215 7.31 9.19 -5.25
C HIS A 215 6.07 9.21 -6.14
N THR A 216 4.88 9.30 -5.53
CA THR A 216 3.58 9.10 -6.19
C THR A 216 3.38 9.99 -7.41
N PHE A 217 3.51 11.31 -7.26
CA PHE A 217 3.20 12.23 -8.37
C PHE A 217 4.32 12.41 -9.40
N SER A 218 5.58 12.24 -9.02
CA SER A 218 6.70 12.31 -9.97
C SER A 218 6.94 10.99 -10.69
N GLY A 219 6.53 9.86 -10.10
CA GLY A 219 6.86 8.52 -10.61
C GLY A 219 8.35 8.19 -10.51
N ASN A 220 9.15 8.99 -9.82
CA ASN A 220 10.56 8.71 -9.64
C ASN A 220 10.73 7.57 -8.64
N LEU A 221 11.60 6.62 -8.97
CA LEU A 221 12.16 5.68 -8.01
C LEU A 221 13.50 6.23 -7.49
N PHE A 222 13.73 6.08 -6.19
CA PHE A 222 14.98 6.44 -5.56
C PHE A 222 15.60 5.21 -4.91
N LYS A 223 16.90 5.04 -5.12
CA LYS A 223 17.75 4.06 -4.43
C LYS A 223 18.43 4.77 -3.26
N ILE A 224 18.33 4.20 -2.06
CA ILE A 224 18.96 4.73 -0.84
C ILE A 224 19.94 3.69 -0.31
N ASP A 225 21.22 3.93 -0.51
CA ASP A 225 22.30 3.00 -0.12
C ASP A 225 22.58 3.12 1.39
N LEU A 226 22.16 2.11 2.16
CA LEU A 226 22.28 2.14 3.62
C LEU A 226 23.72 1.93 4.09
N ALA A 227 24.53 1.19 3.33
CA ALA A 227 25.93 0.97 3.63
C ALA A 227 26.81 2.21 3.37
N LYS A 228 26.35 3.11 2.49
CA LYS A 228 27.05 4.36 2.15
C LYS A 228 26.45 5.60 2.82
N GLY A 229 25.98 5.44 4.06
CA GLY A 229 25.46 6.57 4.84
C GLY A 229 24.18 7.17 4.26
N GLU A 230 23.28 6.31 3.75
CA GLU A 230 21.96 6.68 3.23
C GLU A 230 22.03 7.59 1.98
N GLU A 231 23.04 7.36 1.12
CA GLU A 231 23.20 8.08 -0.15
C GLU A 231 21.98 7.83 -1.07
N VAL A 232 21.34 8.91 -1.53
CA VAL A 232 20.14 8.84 -2.38
C VAL A 232 20.46 9.10 -3.84
N LYS A 233 20.03 8.21 -4.73
CA LYS A 233 20.13 8.35 -6.19
C LYS A 233 18.77 8.12 -6.85
N ILE A 234 18.51 8.84 -7.94
CA ILE A 234 17.35 8.54 -8.79
C ILE A 234 17.69 7.33 -9.65
N ILE A 235 16.79 6.34 -9.67
CA ILE A 235 16.85 5.21 -10.59
C ILE A 235 16.31 5.68 -11.93
N LYS A 236 17.10 5.60 -13.00
CA LYS A 236 16.66 6.02 -14.33
C LYS A 236 15.73 4.95 -14.90
N VAL A 237 14.42 5.24 -14.95
CA VAL A 237 13.41 4.32 -15.45
C VAL A 237 13.06 4.64 -16.90
N GLU A 238 13.21 3.66 -17.78
CA GLU A 238 12.78 3.69 -19.17
C GLU A 238 11.49 2.86 -19.38
N GLY A 239 10.91 2.91 -20.58
CA GLY A 239 9.73 2.09 -20.94
C GLY A 239 8.37 2.64 -20.48
N GLY A 240 8.33 3.72 -19.68
CA GLY A 240 7.11 4.44 -19.34
C GLY A 240 7.16 5.07 -17.95
N PRO A 241 6.26 6.04 -17.65
CA PRO A 241 6.25 6.69 -16.35
C PRO A 241 5.63 5.79 -15.27
N LEU A 242 6.08 5.98 -14.03
CA LEU A 242 5.49 5.36 -12.84
C LEU A 242 4.58 6.32 -12.05
N TYR A 243 3.98 7.30 -12.72
CA TYR A 243 3.05 8.24 -12.08
C TYR A 243 1.93 7.52 -11.35
N PHE A 244 1.51 8.06 -10.21
CA PHE A 244 0.53 7.44 -9.32
C PHE A 244 0.95 6.04 -8.87
N GLY A 245 2.25 5.83 -8.70
CA GLY A 245 2.78 4.67 -7.99
C GLY A 245 2.49 4.79 -6.50
N ASP A 246 2.03 3.68 -5.93
CA ASP A 246 1.62 3.56 -4.53
C ASP A 246 2.56 2.54 -3.87
N GLY A 247 2.04 1.45 -3.29
CA GLY A 247 2.82 0.37 -2.71
C GLY A 247 3.78 -0.32 -3.68
N LEU A 248 4.92 -0.74 -3.13
CA LEU A 248 5.99 -1.45 -3.81
C LEU A 248 6.13 -2.90 -3.27
N GLU A 249 6.51 -3.83 -4.13
CA GLU A 249 6.83 -5.21 -3.73
C GLU A 249 7.92 -5.79 -4.64
N LEU A 250 8.95 -6.39 -4.06
CA LEU A 250 9.96 -7.12 -4.82
C LEU A 250 9.41 -8.50 -5.22
N LEU A 251 9.37 -8.76 -6.54
CA LEU A 251 9.09 -10.09 -7.08
C LEU A 251 10.36 -10.96 -7.07
N SER A 252 11.51 -10.33 -7.30
CA SER A 252 12.85 -10.91 -7.23
C SER A 252 13.86 -9.77 -7.03
N PRO A 253 15.15 -10.04 -6.75
CA PRO A 253 16.15 -8.96 -6.61
C PRO A 253 16.19 -8.03 -7.83
N ASN A 254 15.96 -8.54 -9.03
CA ASN A 254 15.96 -7.75 -10.25
C ASN A 254 14.58 -7.23 -10.68
N LYS A 255 13.47 -7.59 -10.01
CA LYS A 255 12.11 -7.22 -10.43
C LYS A 255 11.28 -6.63 -9.31
N LEU A 256 10.70 -5.48 -9.57
CA LEU A 256 9.85 -4.71 -8.66
C LEU A 256 8.46 -4.55 -9.27
N VAL A 257 7.45 -4.82 -8.46
CA VAL A 257 6.07 -4.50 -8.77
C VAL A 257 5.75 -3.13 -8.18
N VAL A 258 5.20 -2.25 -9.02
CA VAL A 258 4.68 -0.95 -8.62
C VAL A 258 3.16 -0.99 -8.71
N ALA A 259 2.47 -1.05 -7.58
CA ALA A 259 1.02 -0.88 -7.51
C ALA A 259 0.63 0.58 -7.80
N GLY A 260 -0.67 0.82 -8.02
CA GLY A 260 -1.19 2.15 -8.33
C GLY A 260 -1.64 2.32 -9.77
N SER A 261 -2.31 3.43 -10.06
CA SER A 261 -3.03 3.65 -11.32
C SER A 261 -2.07 3.63 -12.54
N PRO A 262 -2.34 2.83 -13.61
CA PRO A 262 -3.62 2.19 -13.96
C PRO A 262 -3.88 0.77 -13.40
N SER A 263 -3.01 0.17 -12.59
CA SER A 263 -3.25 -0.89 -11.57
C SER A 263 -1.92 -1.46 -11.08
N GLY A 264 -1.07 -1.92 -12.01
CA GLY A 264 0.25 -2.47 -11.68
C GLY A 264 1.24 -2.36 -12.83
N ARG A 265 2.51 -2.16 -12.51
CA ARG A 265 3.64 -2.13 -13.47
C ARG A 265 4.75 -3.04 -12.95
N LEU A 266 5.36 -3.81 -13.85
CA LEU A 266 6.54 -4.61 -13.56
C LEU A 266 7.77 -3.86 -14.07
N VAL A 267 8.69 -3.59 -13.16
CA VAL A 267 9.95 -2.89 -13.40
C VAL A 267 11.09 -3.87 -13.23
N GLU A 268 12.04 -3.88 -14.16
CA GLU A 268 13.20 -4.75 -14.11
C GLU A 268 14.50 -3.94 -14.19
N SER A 269 15.51 -4.34 -13.41
CA SER A 269 16.86 -3.77 -13.45
C SER A 269 17.89 -4.88 -13.64
N ALA A 270 18.95 -4.59 -14.40
CA ALA A 270 20.06 -5.52 -14.64
C ALA A 270 21.41 -4.99 -14.13
N ASP A 271 21.44 -3.80 -13.53
CA ASP A 271 22.64 -3.07 -13.13
C ASP A 271 22.62 -2.66 -11.65
N GLY A 272 21.98 -3.48 -10.82
CA GLY A 272 21.88 -3.21 -9.38
C GLY A 272 21.04 -1.98 -9.07
N TRP A 273 20.01 -1.68 -9.87
CA TRP A 273 19.08 -0.57 -9.68
C TRP A 273 19.68 0.83 -9.87
N ASP A 274 20.71 0.96 -10.71
CA ASP A 274 21.16 2.27 -11.19
C ASP A 274 20.27 2.74 -12.35
N THR A 275 19.81 1.80 -13.19
CA THR A 275 18.77 1.98 -14.20
C THR A 275 17.72 0.87 -14.09
N ALA A 276 16.54 1.11 -14.68
CA ALA A 276 15.48 0.11 -14.77
C ALA A 276 14.59 0.37 -15.99
N SER A 277 13.77 -0.61 -16.35
CA SER A 277 12.76 -0.49 -17.41
C SER A 277 11.43 -1.02 -16.96
N VAL A 278 10.34 -0.35 -17.35
CA VAL A 278 8.99 -0.92 -17.27
C VAL A 278 8.87 -1.99 -18.35
N VAL A 279 8.85 -3.26 -17.94
CA VAL A 279 8.84 -4.42 -18.87
C VAL A 279 7.45 -4.97 -19.12
N ALA A 280 6.49 -4.69 -18.23
CA ALA A 280 5.10 -5.08 -18.40
C ALA A 280 4.15 -4.22 -17.57
N THR A 281 2.87 -4.24 -17.93
CA THR A 281 1.80 -3.54 -17.21
C THR A 281 0.59 -4.44 -17.05
N PHE A 282 -0.08 -4.34 -15.91
CA PHE A 282 -1.33 -5.02 -15.64
C PHE A 282 -2.45 -3.99 -15.50
N SER A 283 -3.59 -4.23 -16.14
CA SER A 283 -4.79 -3.39 -16.05
C SER A 283 -5.90 -4.17 -15.35
N GLY A 284 -5.96 -4.06 -14.02
CA GLY A 284 -7.00 -4.66 -13.19
C GLY A 284 -8.27 -3.81 -13.07
N PRO A 285 -9.13 -4.12 -12.09
CA PRO A 285 -10.35 -3.38 -11.77
C PRO A 285 -10.09 -1.90 -11.37
N LYS A 286 -10.02 -1.00 -12.36
CA LYS A 286 -9.71 0.43 -12.15
C LYS A 286 -10.66 1.15 -11.19
N HIS A 287 -11.93 0.73 -11.14
CA HIS A 287 -12.94 1.28 -10.23
C HIS A 287 -12.74 0.86 -8.76
N ARG A 288 -11.76 0.00 -8.47
CA ARG A 288 -11.45 -0.45 -7.11
C ARG A 288 -10.14 0.10 -6.53
N LEU A 289 -9.31 0.75 -7.35
CA LEU A 289 -8.02 1.37 -6.99
C LEU A 289 -7.01 0.37 -6.40
N ALA A 290 -6.00 -0.01 -7.18
CA ALA A 290 -4.88 -0.80 -6.68
C ALA A 290 -3.96 0.08 -5.82
N THR A 291 -3.60 -0.39 -4.63
CA THR A 291 -2.81 0.39 -3.65
C THR A 291 -1.56 -0.34 -3.18
N ALA A 292 -1.61 -1.68 -3.08
CA ALA A 292 -0.46 -2.47 -2.63
C ALA A 292 -0.28 -3.76 -3.44
N ALA A 293 0.93 -4.29 -3.42
CA ALA A 293 1.29 -5.57 -4.01
C ALA A 293 1.82 -6.54 -2.94
N THR A 294 1.62 -7.84 -3.18
CA THR A 294 2.22 -8.92 -2.41
C THR A 294 2.54 -10.10 -3.33
N VAL A 295 3.54 -10.89 -2.96
CA VAL A 295 3.88 -12.14 -3.67
C VAL A 295 3.35 -13.35 -2.90
N LYS A 296 2.64 -14.24 -3.60
CA LYS A 296 2.22 -15.55 -3.10
C LYS A 296 2.64 -16.62 -4.10
N ASP A 297 3.47 -17.57 -3.66
CA ASP A 297 3.95 -18.70 -4.47
C ASP A 297 4.55 -18.27 -5.83
N GLY A 298 5.33 -17.17 -5.81
CA GLY A 298 5.96 -16.59 -7.01
C GLY A 298 5.02 -15.80 -7.93
N LYS A 299 3.74 -15.68 -7.58
CA LYS A 299 2.75 -14.89 -8.31
C LYS A 299 2.48 -13.56 -7.61
N VAL A 300 2.25 -12.53 -8.40
CA VAL A 300 1.93 -11.20 -7.90
C VAL A 300 0.44 -11.07 -7.68
N TYR A 301 0.05 -10.53 -6.54
CA TYR A 301 -1.32 -10.16 -6.22
C TYR A 301 -1.40 -8.69 -5.83
N LEU A 302 -2.39 -7.98 -6.37
CA LEU A 302 -2.64 -6.57 -6.09
C LEU A 302 -3.86 -6.44 -5.19
N ASN A 303 -3.67 -5.75 -4.06
CA ASN A 303 -4.76 -5.30 -3.22
C ASN A 303 -5.50 -4.15 -3.91
N HIS A 304 -6.83 -4.20 -3.89
CA HIS A 304 -7.67 -3.11 -4.35
C HIS A 304 -8.50 -2.56 -3.20
N MET A 305 -8.35 -1.26 -2.94
CA MET A 305 -8.83 -0.64 -1.71
C MET A 305 -10.34 -0.66 -1.54
N LEU A 306 -11.09 -0.44 -2.63
CA LEU A 306 -12.54 -0.23 -2.55
C LEU A 306 -13.31 -1.55 -2.56
N GLY A 307 -14.06 -1.77 -1.49
CA GLY A 307 -15.08 -2.81 -1.38
C GLY A 307 -16.40 -2.39 -2.04
N MET A 308 -17.07 -3.34 -2.71
CA MET A 308 -18.35 -3.10 -3.38
C MET A 308 -19.46 -3.97 -2.81
N GLY A 309 -20.70 -3.46 -2.77
CA GLY A 309 -21.88 -4.22 -2.33
C GLY A 309 -22.36 -3.92 -0.90
N TYR A 310 -23.60 -4.32 -0.62
CA TYR A 310 -24.31 -4.12 0.65
C TYR A 310 -25.16 -5.38 0.97
N PRO A 311 -25.31 -5.81 2.24
CA PRO A 311 -24.75 -5.20 3.46
C PRO A 311 -23.26 -5.50 3.68
N LYS A 312 -22.79 -6.67 3.23
CA LYS A 312 -21.37 -7.08 3.27
C LYS A 312 -20.64 -6.56 2.02
N LYS A 313 -19.47 -5.96 2.22
CA LYS A 313 -18.68 -5.40 1.11
C LYS A 313 -17.80 -6.52 0.60
N LYS A 314 -17.75 -6.72 -0.72
CA LYS A 314 -16.87 -7.67 -1.39
C LYS A 314 -15.62 -6.94 -1.87
N HIS A 315 -14.48 -7.33 -1.33
CA HIS A 315 -13.15 -6.86 -1.71
C HIS A 315 -12.49 -7.85 -2.68
N ALA A 316 -11.36 -7.45 -3.25
CA ALA A 316 -10.64 -8.24 -4.24
C ALA A 316 -9.12 -8.08 -4.09
N ILE A 317 -8.43 -9.21 -3.95
CA ILE A 317 -6.99 -9.32 -4.16
C ILE A 317 -6.80 -10.06 -5.48
N VAL A 318 -6.25 -9.36 -6.48
CA VAL A 318 -6.26 -9.80 -7.89
C VAL A 318 -4.88 -10.26 -8.32
N GLU A 319 -4.77 -11.46 -8.91
CA GLU A 319 -3.53 -11.93 -9.53
C GLU A 319 -3.18 -11.01 -10.70
N ALA A 320 -2.03 -10.35 -10.63
CA ALA A 320 -1.50 -9.55 -11.72
C ALA A 320 -0.59 -10.41 -12.59
N VAL A 321 -1.09 -10.78 -13.76
CA VAL A 321 -0.33 -11.50 -14.79
C VAL A 321 0.29 -10.44 -15.72
N PHE A 322 1.63 -10.34 -15.68
CA PHE A 322 2.45 -9.39 -16.42
C PHE A 322 2.99 -10.00 -17.73
#